data_AF-X1S151-F1
#
_entry.id   AF-X1S151-F1
#
_cell.length_a   1.000
_cell.length_b   1.000
_cell.length_c   1.000
_cell.angle_alpha   90.00
_cell.angle_beta   90.00
_cell.angle_gamma   90.00
#
_symmetry.space_group_name_H-M   'P 1'
#
loop_
_entity.id
_entity.type
_entity.pdbx_description
1 polymer ?
#
loop_
_entity_poly.entity_id
_entity_poly.type
_entity_poly.pdbx_seq_one_letter_code
_entity_poly.pdbx_strand_id
1 'polypeptide(L)'
;MEHYELRVLADYTHTGAQAANTWAKPTPRTVSGELERDERAEVVFAEIFAPVNGGAEEPLRKVIPVLDGERYGEYVSLSGVLSSVMAPPKRSIWGAKLYSFGTPMSNNPLLSTTLKYSSDITFECLAGTGGITGDYRIRLWGYVYKVDELSQIFGVMLFPAALVDKARGRTLPISKGPIAVNGDTWKTLPGGKDQSIPKINPFIRFAYNKVATDGMQGDYQFRYE
;
A
#
# COMPACT_ATOMS: atom_id res chain seq x y z
N MET A 1 11.15 -6.35 -26.90
CA MET A 1 10.68 -5.42 -25.86
C MET A 1 10.83 -6.16 -24.53
N GLU A 2 12.07 -6.29 -24.07
CA GLU A 2 12.29 -6.49 -22.63
C GLU A 2 11.84 -5.20 -21.90
N HIS A 3 11.89 -5.14 -20.58
CA HIS A 3 11.88 -3.88 -19.80
C HIS A 3 10.61 -3.46 -19.06
N TYR A 4 9.89 -4.36 -18.40
CA TYR A 4 9.36 -4.00 -17.08
C TYR A 4 9.55 -5.17 -16.12
N GLU A 5 10.69 -5.17 -15.43
CA GLU A 5 10.96 -6.16 -14.38
C GLU A 5 10.38 -5.64 -13.06
N LEU A 6 9.76 -6.56 -12.30
CA LEU A 6 9.35 -6.28 -10.94
C LEU A 6 10.60 -5.99 -10.10
N ARG A 7 10.71 -4.78 -9.56
CA ARG A 7 11.87 -4.34 -8.78
C ARG A 7 11.46 -3.85 -7.39
N VAL A 8 12.43 -3.81 -6.49
CA VAL A 8 12.26 -3.18 -5.18
C VAL A 8 12.26 -1.66 -5.39
N LEU A 9 11.17 -1.02 -4.99
CA LEU A 9 10.96 0.43 -5.10
C LEU A 9 11.31 1.16 -3.81
N ALA A 10 11.23 0.49 -2.67
CA ALA A 10 11.72 1.00 -1.40
C ALA A 10 12.15 -0.17 -0.51
N ASP A 11 13.26 -0.02 0.19
CA ASP A 11 13.79 -1.01 1.12
C ASP A 11 14.30 -0.33 2.39
N TYR A 12 13.67 -0.61 3.52
CA TYR A 12 14.09 -0.10 4.81
C TYR A 12 14.36 -1.23 5.76
N THR A 13 15.51 -1.18 6.41
CA THR A 13 15.81 -1.97 7.60
C THR A 13 15.91 -1.01 8.78
N HIS A 14 14.97 -1.11 9.71
CA HIS A 14 15.10 -0.43 10.99
C HIS A 14 16.04 -1.25 11.86
N THR A 15 17.03 -0.58 12.44
CA THR A 15 17.95 -1.18 13.40
C THR A 15 17.86 -0.47 14.74
N GLY A 16 18.03 -1.25 15.82
CA GLY A 16 18.00 -0.73 17.18
C GLY A 16 16.59 -0.49 17.73
N ALA A 17 16.53 0.13 18.91
CA ALA A 17 15.30 0.26 19.67
C ALA A 17 14.41 1.42 19.17
N GLN A 18 13.12 1.14 18.99
CA GLN A 18 12.07 2.13 18.78
C GLN A 18 11.19 2.20 20.03
N ALA A 19 11.07 3.40 20.60
CA ALA A 19 10.28 3.60 21.82
C ALA A 19 8.79 3.35 21.58
N ALA A 20 8.08 2.96 22.64
CA ALA A 20 6.65 2.68 22.58
C ALA A 20 5.83 3.85 22.04
N ASN A 21 4.85 3.55 21.18
CA ASN A 21 3.94 4.53 20.56
C ASN A 21 4.63 5.64 19.75
N THR A 22 5.87 5.42 19.29
CA THR A 22 6.58 6.36 18.44
C THR A 22 6.54 5.93 16.98
N TRP A 23 6.68 6.90 16.07
CA TRP A 23 6.76 6.65 14.63
C TRP A 23 8.22 6.68 14.19
N ALA A 24 8.67 5.63 13.52
CA ALA A 24 9.85 5.70 12.66
C ALA A 24 9.41 6.21 11.28
N LYS A 25 10.11 7.23 10.77
CA LYS A 25 9.78 7.95 9.53
C LYS A 25 11.03 8.10 8.66
N PRO A 26 11.52 7.01 8.05
CA PRO A 26 12.66 7.11 7.15
C PRO A 26 12.36 8.08 6.00
N THR A 27 13.39 8.79 5.54
CA THR A 27 13.25 9.65 4.36
C THR A 27 13.18 8.79 3.09
N PRO A 28 12.59 9.28 1.99
CA PRO A 28 12.63 8.57 0.71
C PRO A 28 14.05 8.16 0.29
N ARG A 29 15.05 9.03 0.51
CA ARG A 29 16.46 8.70 0.27
C ARG A 29 16.95 7.52 1.10
N THR A 30 16.56 7.43 2.37
CA THR A 30 16.96 6.33 3.27
C THR A 30 16.45 4.98 2.78
N VAL A 31 15.31 4.96 2.10
CA VAL A 31 14.69 3.73 1.61
C VAL A 31 14.93 3.49 0.11
N SER A 32 15.74 4.34 -0.55
CA SER A 32 15.92 4.34 -2.00
C SER A 32 14.62 4.47 -2.79
N GLY A 33 13.67 5.25 -2.27
CA GLY A 33 12.33 5.45 -2.84
C GLY A 33 12.18 6.68 -3.73
N GLU A 34 13.27 7.33 -4.13
CA GLU A 34 13.26 8.48 -5.04
C GLU A 34 13.25 8.00 -6.50
N LEU A 35 12.49 8.69 -7.36
CA LEU A 35 12.47 8.45 -8.80
C LEU A 35 13.27 9.51 -9.54
N GLU A 36 13.72 9.14 -10.75
CA GLU A 36 14.20 10.13 -11.70
C GLU A 36 13.04 11.01 -12.21
N ARG A 37 13.36 12.22 -12.68
CA ARG A 37 12.34 13.20 -13.12
C ARG A 37 11.41 12.67 -14.21
N ASP A 38 11.94 11.84 -15.09
CA ASP A 38 11.27 11.22 -16.24
C ASP A 38 10.65 9.85 -15.91
N GLU A 39 10.53 9.50 -14.63
CA GLU A 39 10.01 8.21 -14.17
C GLU A 39 8.66 8.33 -13.46
N ARG A 40 7.82 7.29 -13.61
CA ARG A 40 6.59 7.09 -12.85
C ARG A 40 6.53 5.67 -12.34
N ALA A 41 6.02 5.47 -11.13
CA ALA A 41 6.06 4.17 -10.51
C ALA A 41 4.70 3.74 -9.97
N GLU A 42 4.50 2.42 -9.94
CA GLU A 42 3.38 1.78 -9.25
C GLU A 42 3.86 0.68 -8.31
N VAL A 43 3.41 0.72 -7.05
CA VAL A 43 3.66 -0.34 -6.06
C VAL A 43 2.55 -1.39 -6.17
N VAL A 44 2.97 -2.64 -6.33
CA VAL A 44 2.09 -3.80 -6.47
C VAL A 44 1.82 -4.42 -5.10
N PHE A 45 2.85 -4.63 -4.29
CA PHE A 45 2.72 -5.24 -2.98
C PHE A 45 3.83 -4.79 -2.02
N ALA A 46 3.64 -5.10 -0.74
CA ALA A 46 4.64 -4.95 0.29
C ALA A 46 5.15 -6.32 0.78
N GLU A 47 6.37 -6.35 1.32
CA GLU A 47 6.88 -7.44 2.16
C GLU A 47 7.36 -6.85 3.48
N ILE A 48 6.91 -7.44 4.59
CA ILE A 48 7.24 -7.01 5.94
C ILE A 48 7.87 -8.19 6.67
N PHE A 49 9.11 -7.99 7.09
CA PHE A 49 9.83 -8.86 8.01
C PHE A 49 9.61 -8.30 9.41
N ALA A 50 8.70 -8.93 10.14
CA ALA A 50 8.30 -8.51 11.48
C ALA A 50 9.48 -8.53 12.47
N PRO A 51 9.53 -7.60 13.44
CA PRO A 51 10.50 -7.65 14.51
C PRO A 51 10.21 -8.82 15.44
N VAL A 52 11.24 -9.63 15.70
CA VAL A 52 11.21 -10.75 16.64
C VAL A 52 12.46 -10.67 17.50
N ASN A 53 12.30 -10.65 18.82
CA ASN A 53 13.42 -10.68 19.76
C ASN A 53 13.26 -11.86 20.73
N GLY A 54 14.30 -12.69 20.88
CA GLY A 54 14.29 -13.84 21.77
C GLY A 54 13.17 -14.87 21.50
N GLY A 55 12.63 -14.88 20.27
CA GLY A 55 11.49 -15.73 19.89
C GLY A 55 10.11 -15.13 20.18
N ALA A 56 10.03 -13.94 20.79
CA ALA A 56 8.80 -13.19 20.98
C ALA A 56 8.60 -12.18 19.85
N GLU A 57 7.39 -12.12 19.30
CA GLU A 57 7.02 -11.06 18.35
C GLU A 57 6.91 -9.70 19.04
N GLU A 58 7.28 -8.65 18.35
CA GLU A 58 7.20 -7.28 18.86
C GLU A 58 6.14 -6.45 18.11
N PRO A 59 5.57 -5.42 18.76
CA PRO A 59 4.39 -4.73 18.25
C PRO A 59 4.71 -3.67 17.18
N LEU A 60 5.12 -4.07 15.97
CA LEU A 60 5.09 -3.18 14.79
C LEU A 60 3.63 -3.03 14.33
N ARG A 61 2.92 -2.08 14.95
CA ARG A 61 1.48 -1.94 14.80
C ARG A 61 1.10 -1.52 13.39
N LYS A 62 1.53 -0.33 12.95
CA LYS A 62 1.09 0.22 11.65
C LYS A 62 2.28 0.46 10.75
N VAL A 63 2.19 0.00 9.51
CA VAL A 63 3.06 0.40 8.39
C VAL A 63 2.18 1.10 7.37
N ILE A 64 2.43 2.39 7.16
CA ILE A 64 1.64 3.26 6.28
C ILE A 64 2.54 3.76 5.16
N PRO A 65 2.24 3.44 3.88
CA PRO A 65 2.92 4.06 2.74
C PRO A 65 2.69 5.57 2.70
N VAL A 66 3.72 6.30 2.30
CA VAL A 66 3.68 7.75 2.04
C VAL A 66 4.07 7.97 0.58
N LEU A 67 3.14 8.51 -0.21
CA LEU A 67 3.28 8.69 -1.66
C LEU A 67 3.43 10.18 -1.95
N ASP A 68 4.54 10.61 -2.55
CA ASP A 68 4.82 12.02 -2.87
C ASP A 68 4.52 12.96 -1.68
N GLY A 69 5.05 12.61 -0.50
CA GLY A 69 4.84 13.33 0.77
C GLY A 69 3.48 13.15 1.46
N GLU A 70 2.53 12.39 0.89
CA GLU A 70 1.17 12.23 1.43
C GLU A 70 0.95 10.85 2.06
N ARG A 71 0.49 10.83 3.32
CA ARG A 71 0.22 9.58 4.05
C ARG A 71 -1.00 8.87 3.45
N TYR A 72 -0.83 7.63 3.01
CA TYR A 72 -1.90 6.83 2.43
C TYR A 72 -2.69 5.98 3.45
N GLY A 73 -2.59 6.34 4.73
CA GLY A 73 -3.11 5.56 5.87
C GLY A 73 -4.63 5.42 5.91
N GLU A 74 -5.35 6.30 5.20
CA GLU A 74 -6.80 6.17 5.05
C GLU A 74 -7.20 4.96 4.19
N TYR A 75 -6.32 4.47 3.33
CA TYR A 75 -6.62 3.37 2.42
C TYR A 75 -5.79 2.13 2.74
N VAL A 76 -4.52 2.33 3.07
CA VAL A 76 -3.54 1.26 3.32
C VAL A 76 -2.90 1.45 4.69
N SER A 77 -3.21 0.53 5.61
CA SER A 77 -2.56 0.40 6.90
C SER A 77 -2.26 -1.07 7.14
N LEU A 78 -0.98 -1.45 7.02
CA LEU A 78 -0.53 -2.82 7.16
C LEU A 78 -0.11 -3.11 8.61
N SER A 79 -0.37 -4.34 9.08
CA SER A 79 0.19 -4.84 10.33
C SER A 79 1.58 -5.42 10.05
N GLY A 80 2.55 -5.09 10.90
CA GLY A 80 3.88 -5.68 10.88
C GLY A 80 4.17 -6.62 12.04
N VAL A 81 3.17 -6.96 12.86
CA VAL A 81 3.31 -7.96 13.93
C VAL A 81 3.31 -9.36 13.32
N LEU A 82 4.23 -10.23 13.74
CA LEU A 82 4.45 -11.54 13.10
C LEU A 82 3.16 -12.38 12.96
N SER A 83 2.33 -12.43 14.00
CA SER A 83 1.08 -13.20 14.04
C SER A 83 -0.05 -12.62 13.17
N SER A 84 0.01 -11.35 12.81
CA SER A 84 -1.03 -10.65 12.05
C SER A 84 -0.51 -9.96 10.78
N VAL A 85 0.72 -10.27 10.37
CA VAL A 85 1.35 -9.65 9.20
C VAL A 85 0.58 -10.01 7.94
N MET A 86 -0.01 -9.00 7.31
CA MET A 86 -0.84 -9.19 6.10
C MET A 86 0.00 -9.23 4.82
N ALA A 87 1.27 -8.86 4.93
CA ALA A 87 2.23 -8.77 3.84
C ALA A 87 3.54 -9.49 4.20
N PRO A 88 3.51 -10.80 4.52
CA PRO A 88 4.72 -11.54 4.90
C PRO A 88 5.70 -11.66 3.71
N PRO A 89 6.96 -12.05 3.97
CA PRO A 89 7.90 -12.35 2.89
C PRO A 89 7.34 -13.44 1.97
N LYS A 90 7.54 -13.32 0.66
CA LYS A 90 6.95 -14.23 -0.35
C LYS A 90 7.25 -15.71 -0.07
N ARG A 91 8.45 -16.01 0.44
CA ARG A 91 8.86 -17.38 0.83
C ARG A 91 8.05 -17.99 1.96
N SER A 92 7.35 -17.16 2.74
CA SER A 92 6.51 -17.56 3.87
C SER A 92 5.04 -17.73 3.49
N ILE A 93 4.70 -17.62 2.20
CA ILE A 93 3.31 -17.72 1.71
C ILE A 93 3.06 -19.11 1.14
N TRP A 94 2.12 -19.82 1.76
CA TRP A 94 1.60 -21.06 1.21
C TRP A 94 0.64 -20.77 0.06
N GLY A 95 0.80 -21.46 -1.07
CA GLY A 95 -0.05 -21.27 -2.27
C GLY A 95 0.24 -20.00 -3.09
N ALA A 96 1.31 -19.25 -2.79
CA ALA A 96 1.82 -18.11 -3.56
C ALA A 96 0.82 -16.95 -3.80
N LYS A 97 -0.23 -16.82 -2.98
CA LYS A 97 -1.21 -15.71 -3.07
C LYS A 97 -0.83 -14.59 -2.12
N LEU A 98 -0.01 -13.66 -2.62
CA LEU A 98 0.27 -12.42 -1.90
C LEU A 98 -0.86 -11.41 -2.14
N TYR A 99 -1.18 -10.62 -1.11
CA TYR A 99 -2.08 -9.49 -1.29
C TYR A 99 -1.44 -8.46 -2.21
N SER A 100 -2.09 -8.18 -3.32
CA SER A 100 -1.70 -7.13 -4.25
C SER A 100 -2.62 -5.93 -4.09
N PHE A 101 -2.06 -4.72 -4.12
CA PHE A 101 -2.82 -3.48 -4.16
C PHE A 101 -3.64 -3.35 -5.44
N GLY A 102 -3.23 -4.02 -6.53
CA GLY A 102 -3.98 -4.04 -7.78
C GLY A 102 -3.32 -4.91 -8.82
N THR A 103 -3.72 -4.73 -10.07
CA THR A 103 -3.08 -5.34 -11.24
C THR A 103 -2.20 -4.27 -11.92
N PRO A 104 -0.87 -4.45 -11.94
CA PRO A 104 0.03 -3.53 -12.63
C PRO A 104 -0.23 -3.54 -14.13
N MET A 105 0.13 -2.46 -14.83
CA MET A 105 -0.05 -2.32 -16.28
C MET A 105 -1.50 -2.53 -16.77
N SER A 106 -2.47 -2.42 -15.86
CA SER A 106 -3.88 -2.58 -16.20
C SER A 106 -4.48 -1.26 -16.65
N ASN A 107 -5.19 -1.29 -17.78
CA ASN A 107 -6.05 -0.20 -18.23
C ASN A 107 -7.47 -0.26 -17.64
N ASN A 108 -7.80 -1.31 -16.89
CA ASN A 108 -9.07 -1.42 -16.19
C ASN A 108 -8.99 -0.63 -14.88
N PRO A 109 -9.77 0.46 -14.71
CA PRO A 109 -9.65 1.32 -13.53
C PRO A 109 -10.03 0.64 -12.22
N LEU A 110 -10.85 -0.42 -12.25
CA LEU A 110 -11.23 -1.18 -11.05
C LEU A 110 -10.15 -2.16 -10.60
N LEU A 111 -9.18 -2.47 -11.47
CA LEU A 111 -8.06 -3.37 -11.18
C LEU A 111 -6.74 -2.61 -11.04
N SER A 112 -6.58 -1.46 -11.71
CA SER A 112 -5.38 -0.63 -11.71
C SER A 112 -5.19 0.16 -10.40
N THR A 113 -5.39 -0.48 -9.24
CA THR A 113 -5.37 0.15 -7.90
C THR A 113 -4.03 0.02 -7.18
N THR A 114 -2.97 -0.35 -7.88
CA THR A 114 -1.58 -0.23 -7.41
C THR A 114 -1.28 1.19 -6.93
N LEU A 115 -0.37 1.35 -5.96
CA LEU A 115 -0.07 2.67 -5.39
C LEU A 115 0.78 3.48 -6.36
N LYS A 116 0.26 4.61 -6.85
CA LYS A 116 0.93 5.42 -7.87
C LYS A 116 1.56 6.67 -7.27
N TYR A 117 2.84 6.88 -7.58
CA TYR A 117 3.63 8.04 -7.14
C TYR A 117 4.54 8.51 -8.28
N SER A 118 4.98 9.78 -8.22
CA SER A 118 5.69 10.44 -9.32
C SER A 118 7.06 11.01 -8.95
N SER A 119 7.35 11.21 -7.67
CA SER A 119 8.65 11.70 -7.19
C SER A 119 9.28 10.76 -6.19
N ASP A 120 8.53 10.39 -5.17
CA ASP A 120 9.10 9.67 -4.04
C ASP A 120 8.09 8.81 -3.29
N ILE A 121 8.62 7.76 -2.69
CA ILE A 121 7.89 6.89 -1.78
C ILE A 121 8.69 6.64 -0.50
N THR A 122 7.99 6.62 0.62
CA THR A 122 8.50 6.11 1.89
C THR A 122 7.36 5.48 2.69
N PHE A 123 7.56 5.24 3.97
CA PHE A 123 6.53 4.77 4.87
C PHE A 123 6.77 5.27 6.29
N GLU A 124 5.71 5.24 7.09
CA GLU A 124 5.79 5.49 8.51
C GLU A 124 5.42 4.22 9.29
N CYS A 125 6.21 3.92 10.31
CA CYS A 125 6.12 2.71 11.10
C CYS A 125 5.83 3.03 12.57
N LEU A 126 4.67 2.62 13.07
CA LEU A 126 4.27 2.86 14.47
C LEU A 126 4.60 1.65 15.34
N ALA A 127 5.46 1.86 16.35
CA ALA A 127 5.62 0.92 17.45
C ALA A 127 4.40 0.94 18.38
N GLY A 128 4.00 -0.21 18.90
CA GLY A 128 2.96 -0.33 19.91
C GLY A 128 3.44 -0.04 21.33
N THR A 129 2.59 -0.35 22.31
CA THR A 129 2.82 -0.05 23.73
C THR A 129 4.08 -0.71 24.32
N GLY A 130 4.55 -1.82 23.75
CA GLY A 130 5.77 -2.51 24.20
C GLY A 130 7.08 -1.97 23.63
N GLY A 131 7.03 -1.02 22.69
CA GLY A 131 8.20 -0.64 21.90
C GLY A 131 8.66 -1.77 20.97
N ILE A 132 9.79 -1.56 20.30
CA ILE A 132 10.44 -2.54 19.43
C ILE A 132 11.93 -2.50 19.78
N THR A 133 12.56 -3.66 19.93
CA THR A 133 14.00 -3.79 20.19
C THR A 133 14.70 -4.66 19.15
N GLY A 134 13.97 -5.54 18.46
CA GLY A 134 14.46 -6.30 17.32
C GLY A 134 14.38 -5.52 16.02
N ASP A 135 15.25 -5.87 15.08
CA ASP A 135 15.25 -5.28 13.75
C ASP A 135 13.99 -5.71 12.97
N TYR A 136 13.52 -4.84 12.09
CA TYR A 136 12.47 -5.17 11.13
C TYR A 136 12.81 -4.60 9.75
N ARG A 137 12.25 -5.23 8.71
CA ARG A 137 12.49 -4.81 7.32
C ARG A 137 11.19 -4.68 6.57
N ILE A 138 11.09 -3.63 5.74
CA ILE A 138 9.94 -3.40 4.87
C ILE A 138 10.46 -3.18 3.46
N ARG A 139 9.85 -3.89 2.50
CA ARG A 139 10.10 -3.72 1.08
C ARG A 139 8.82 -3.42 0.35
N LEU A 140 8.87 -2.46 -0.57
CA LEU A 140 7.80 -2.21 -1.53
C LEU A 140 8.26 -2.67 -2.90
N TRP A 141 7.44 -3.46 -3.57
CA TRP A 141 7.75 -4.03 -4.87
C TRP A 141 6.80 -3.50 -5.94
N GLY A 142 7.34 -3.25 -7.12
CA GLY A 142 6.53 -2.76 -8.22
C GLY A 142 7.32 -2.47 -9.48
N TYR A 143 6.80 -1.55 -10.28
CA TYR A 143 7.32 -1.24 -11.59
C TYR A 143 7.57 0.25 -11.71
N VAL A 144 8.52 0.61 -12.58
CA VAL A 144 8.81 1.98 -12.97
C VAL A 144 8.80 2.08 -14.47
N TYR A 145 8.27 3.20 -14.95
CA TYR A 145 7.99 3.51 -16.33
C TYR A 145 8.68 4.82 -16.70
N LYS A 146 9.17 4.93 -17.94
CA LYS A 146 9.51 6.24 -18.48
C LYS A 146 8.25 6.99 -18.90
N VAL A 147 8.24 8.30 -18.68
CA VAL A 147 7.07 9.15 -18.92
C VAL A 147 6.60 9.10 -20.38
N ASP A 148 7.51 8.99 -21.32
CA ASP A 148 7.25 8.90 -22.76
C ASP A 148 6.67 7.54 -23.20
N GLU A 149 6.81 6.50 -22.39
CA GLU A 149 6.27 5.16 -22.67
C GLU A 149 4.83 4.99 -22.13
N LEU A 150 4.41 5.80 -21.15
CA LEU A 150 3.14 5.63 -20.43
C LEU A 150 1.92 5.56 -21.34
N SER A 151 1.84 6.42 -22.35
CA SER A 151 0.70 6.43 -23.28
C SER A 151 0.65 5.18 -24.14
N GLN A 152 1.80 4.57 -24.45
CA GLN A 152 1.86 3.33 -25.22
C GLN A 152 1.44 2.12 -24.37
N ILE A 153 1.81 2.11 -23.08
CA ILE A 153 1.50 1.01 -22.15
C ILE A 153 0.02 1.02 -21.75
N PHE A 154 -0.49 2.18 -21.33
CA PHE A 154 -1.81 2.27 -20.69
C PHE A 154 -2.87 2.90 -21.59
N GLY A 155 -2.49 3.71 -22.58
CA GLY A 155 -3.41 4.43 -23.45
C GLY A 155 -4.32 5.39 -22.68
N VAL A 156 -5.63 5.22 -22.85
CA VAL A 156 -6.65 6.00 -22.16
C VAL A 156 -7.40 5.09 -21.20
N MET A 157 -7.49 5.50 -19.93
CA MET A 157 -8.25 4.79 -18.92
C MET A 157 -9.72 5.18 -19.00
N LEU A 158 -10.57 4.20 -19.29
CA LEU A 158 -12.01 4.36 -19.44
C LEU A 158 -12.74 3.84 -18.21
N PHE A 159 -13.56 4.68 -17.59
CA PHE A 159 -14.33 4.32 -16.40
C PHE A 159 -15.69 3.73 -16.77
N PRO A 160 -16.14 2.68 -16.08
CA PRO A 160 -17.51 2.20 -16.24
C PRO A 160 -18.48 3.30 -15.78
N ALA A 161 -19.66 3.38 -16.40
CA ALA A 161 -20.68 4.37 -16.04
C ALA A 161 -21.29 4.12 -14.65
N ALA A 162 -21.28 2.87 -14.18
CA ALA A 162 -21.80 2.47 -12.89
C ALA A 162 -21.19 1.16 -12.39
N LEU A 163 -21.24 0.96 -11.07
CA LEU A 163 -20.95 -0.31 -10.40
C LEU A 163 -22.24 -0.91 -9.86
N VAL A 164 -22.53 -2.17 -10.22
CA VAL A 164 -23.74 -2.88 -9.80
C VAL A 164 -23.40 -3.80 -8.63
N ASP A 165 -23.86 -3.45 -7.43
CA ASP A 165 -23.84 -4.31 -6.25
C ASP A 165 -25.09 -5.18 -6.25
N LYS A 166 -24.99 -6.36 -6.88
CA LYS A 166 -26.09 -7.33 -6.95
C LYS A 166 -26.52 -7.85 -5.58
N ALA A 167 -25.59 -7.98 -4.64
CA ALA A 167 -25.87 -8.50 -3.30
C ALA A 167 -26.77 -7.55 -2.51
N ARG A 168 -26.59 -6.24 -2.70
CA ARG A 168 -27.40 -5.20 -2.05
C ARG A 168 -28.50 -4.61 -2.93
N GLY A 169 -28.64 -5.08 -4.17
CA GLY A 169 -29.63 -4.56 -5.13
C GLY A 169 -29.44 -3.08 -5.47
N ARG A 170 -28.19 -2.60 -5.50
CA ARG A 170 -27.87 -1.18 -5.71
C ARG A 170 -26.98 -0.96 -6.94
N THR A 171 -27.22 0.15 -7.63
CA THR A 171 -26.37 0.64 -8.71
C THR A 171 -25.75 1.97 -8.27
N LEU A 172 -24.42 2.02 -8.25
CA LEU A 172 -23.66 3.21 -7.88
C LEU A 172 -23.17 3.88 -9.17
N PRO A 173 -23.64 5.09 -9.52
CA PRO A 173 -23.14 5.80 -10.68
C PRO A 173 -21.68 6.21 -10.47
N ILE A 174 -20.86 6.02 -11.50
CA ILE A 174 -19.46 6.43 -11.52
C ILE A 174 -19.33 7.55 -12.56
N SER A 175 -19.33 8.79 -12.07
CA SER A 175 -19.20 9.99 -12.90
C SER A 175 -17.72 10.39 -13.02
N LYS A 176 -16.93 9.58 -13.72
CA LYS A 176 -15.52 9.87 -14.03
C LYS A 176 -15.29 9.89 -15.54
N GLY A 177 -14.69 10.97 -16.04
CA GLY A 177 -14.32 11.09 -17.45
C GLY A 177 -13.12 10.21 -17.80
N PRO A 178 -12.90 9.92 -19.09
CA PRO A 178 -11.67 9.28 -19.56
C PRO A 178 -10.41 10.03 -19.11
N ILE A 179 -9.37 9.31 -18.73
CA ILE A 179 -8.07 9.89 -18.38
C ILE A 179 -7.03 9.37 -19.38
N ALA A 180 -6.44 10.26 -20.17
CA ALA A 180 -5.28 9.93 -20.97
C ALA A 180 -4.08 9.71 -20.04
N VAL A 181 -3.42 8.56 -20.12
CA VAL A 181 -2.33 8.20 -19.21
C VAL A 181 -1.01 8.81 -19.69
N ASN A 182 -0.43 9.69 -18.89
CA ASN A 182 0.87 10.33 -19.14
C ASN A 182 1.52 10.77 -17.81
N GLY A 183 2.67 11.42 -17.89
CA GLY A 183 3.43 11.86 -16.70
C GLY A 183 2.69 12.85 -15.79
N ASP A 184 1.78 13.66 -16.34
CA ASP A 184 1.04 14.67 -15.58
C ASP A 184 -0.22 14.09 -14.93
N THR A 185 -0.84 13.12 -15.59
CA THR A 185 -2.07 12.47 -15.11
C THR A 185 -1.82 11.25 -14.21
N TRP A 186 -0.57 10.81 -14.07
CA TRP A 186 -0.22 9.58 -13.34
C TRP A 186 -0.85 9.49 -11.94
N LYS A 187 -0.79 10.57 -11.16
CA LYS A 187 -1.32 10.63 -9.79
C LYS A 187 -2.85 10.71 -9.71
N THR A 188 -3.53 10.99 -10.81
CA THR A 188 -5.00 11.08 -10.89
C THR A 188 -5.65 9.75 -11.26
N LEU A 189 -4.83 8.73 -11.59
CA LEU A 189 -5.28 7.37 -11.84
C LEU A 189 -5.68 6.65 -10.53
N PRO A 190 -6.45 5.56 -10.61
CA PRO A 190 -6.74 4.69 -9.46
C PRO A 190 -5.47 4.28 -8.70
N GLY A 191 -5.55 4.28 -7.37
CA GLY A 191 -4.40 4.10 -6.48
C GLY A 191 -3.42 5.29 -6.41
N GLY A 192 -3.66 6.36 -7.16
CA GLY A 192 -2.96 7.64 -7.03
C GLY A 192 -3.64 8.59 -6.05
N LYS A 193 -2.87 9.52 -5.49
CA LYS A 193 -3.32 10.44 -4.43
C LYS A 193 -4.22 11.58 -4.94
N ASP A 194 -3.99 12.06 -6.16
CA ASP A 194 -4.62 13.26 -6.73
C ASP A 194 -5.92 12.94 -7.50
N GLN A 195 -6.60 11.86 -7.13
CA GLN A 195 -7.85 11.44 -7.77
C GLN A 195 -9.01 12.39 -7.46
N SER A 196 -9.77 12.73 -8.51
CA SER A 196 -11.12 13.27 -8.35
C SER A 196 -12.07 12.21 -7.78
N ILE A 197 -13.15 12.67 -7.13
CA ILE A 197 -14.22 11.81 -6.63
C ILE A 197 -15.06 11.30 -7.82
N PRO A 198 -15.44 10.00 -7.87
CA PRO A 198 -15.15 8.96 -6.89
C PRO A 198 -13.71 8.44 -6.96
N LYS A 199 -13.07 8.27 -5.79
CA LYS A 199 -11.72 7.69 -5.67
C LYS A 199 -11.79 6.17 -5.72
N ILE A 200 -10.88 5.54 -6.46
CA ILE A 200 -10.77 4.09 -6.60
C ILE A 200 -9.39 3.70 -6.09
N ASN A 201 -9.35 3.05 -4.94
CA ASN A 201 -8.12 2.79 -4.18
C ASN A 201 -8.09 1.35 -3.66
N PRO A 202 -6.88 0.80 -3.45
CA PRO A 202 -6.75 -0.42 -2.69
C PRO A 202 -7.22 -0.13 -1.27
N PHE A 203 -7.92 -1.09 -0.67
CA PHE A 203 -8.34 -0.97 0.71
C PHE A 203 -7.81 -2.16 1.51
N ILE A 204 -6.92 -1.86 2.46
CA ILE A 204 -6.43 -2.82 3.43
C ILE A 204 -6.19 -2.10 4.75
N ARG A 205 -6.86 -2.60 5.78
CA ARG A 205 -6.70 -2.12 7.15
C ARG A 205 -6.80 -3.32 8.07
N PHE A 206 -6.01 -3.30 9.14
CA PHE A 206 -6.18 -4.22 10.27
C PHE A 206 -6.74 -3.45 11.47
N ALA A 207 -7.38 -4.17 12.37
CA ALA A 207 -7.91 -3.63 13.62
C ALA A 207 -7.50 -4.55 14.78
N TYR A 208 -7.38 -3.99 15.97
CA TYR A 208 -7.21 -4.72 17.21
C TYR A 208 -8.37 -4.37 18.14
N ASN A 209 -8.72 -5.31 19.02
CA ASN A 209 -9.74 -5.04 20.02
C ASN A 209 -9.24 -3.95 20.98
N LYS A 210 -10.08 -2.96 21.26
CA LYS A 210 -9.78 -1.89 22.22
C LYS A 210 -9.57 -2.43 23.64
N VAL A 211 -10.23 -3.56 23.95
CA VAL A 211 -10.18 -4.27 25.23
C VAL A 211 -9.91 -5.75 24.95
N ALA A 212 -9.32 -6.46 25.91
CA ALA A 212 -9.19 -7.91 25.82
C ALA A 212 -10.56 -8.56 25.58
N THR A 213 -10.61 -9.54 24.67
CA THR A 213 -11.82 -10.31 24.40
C THR A 213 -12.23 -11.02 25.69
N ASP A 214 -13.39 -10.66 26.25
CA ASP A 214 -13.88 -11.14 27.55
C ASP A 214 -14.70 -12.44 27.43
N GLY A 215 -14.72 -13.06 26.24
CA GLY A 215 -15.48 -14.28 25.98
C GLY A 215 -17.00 -14.11 25.97
N MET A 216 -17.50 -12.87 26.11
CA MET A 216 -18.94 -12.59 26.09
C MET A 216 -19.42 -12.39 24.64
N GLN A 217 -20.53 -13.05 24.30
CA GLN A 217 -21.15 -12.99 22.97
C GLN A 217 -21.75 -11.60 22.71
N GLY A 218 -21.02 -10.73 22.03
CA GLY A 218 -21.50 -9.43 21.56
C GLY A 218 -21.08 -9.18 20.11
N ASP A 219 -21.91 -8.44 19.38
CA ASP A 219 -21.62 -8.06 17.99
C ASP A 219 -20.32 -7.23 17.90
N TYR A 220 -19.39 -7.66 17.05
CA TYR A 220 -18.15 -6.95 16.81
C TYR A 220 -18.44 -5.61 16.10
N GLN A 221 -18.08 -4.49 16.74
CA GLN A 221 -18.06 -3.18 16.11
C GLN A 221 -16.62 -2.75 15.82
N PHE A 222 -16.29 -2.60 14.53
CA PHE A 222 -15.02 -1.97 14.13
C PHE A 222 -15.11 -0.46 14.39
N ARG A 223 -14.30 0.06 15.32
CA ARG A 223 -14.13 1.49 15.55
C ARG A 223 -12.75 1.91 15.07
N TYR A 224 -12.68 2.96 14.27
CA TYR A 224 -11.50 3.34 13.47
C TYR A 224 -10.72 4.55 14.05
N GLU A 225 -10.76 4.76 15.36
CA GLU A 225 -9.99 5.81 16.06
C GLU A 225 -8.47 5.56 16.03
#